data_AF-A0A1H2M423-F1
#
_entry.id   AF-A0A1H2M423-F1
#
_cell.length_a   1.000
_cell.length_b   1.000
_cell.length_c   1.000
_cell.angle_alpha   90.00
_cell.angle_beta   90.00
_cell.angle_gamma   90.00
#
_symmetry.space_group_name_H-M   'P 1'
#
loop_
_entity.id
_entity.type
_entity.pdbx_description
1 polymer ?
#
loop_
_entity_poly.entity_id
_entity_poly.type
_entity_poly.pdbx_seq_one_letter_code
_entity_poly.pdbx_strand_id
1 'polypeptide(L)'
;MNASLTNFKAAVGGPDDVQVTAAQVAQVNFPQLTLTTPTGSGVLAMVRERGDLQFWVASGKQVLLLRDGLAVRTVGLGFEGDLDGTRLAAASPFKQGLHTLPDGYTSQRWIDLYQGSEVGVTLNSRFSRKAMETLDILDKEYAVLRVDEHIDAPAIGLRATNHYWVDPVDGFIVQSEQQLTTRLRVKIVQLTPERRFAR
;
A
#
# COMPACT_ATOMS: atom_id res chain seq x y z
N MET A 1 7.10 -24.84 -13.55
CA MET A 1 6.89 -24.77 -12.09
C MET A 1 5.49 -24.22 -11.85
N ASN A 2 4.50 -25.10 -11.67
CA ASN A 2 3.09 -24.74 -11.43
C ASN A 2 2.79 -24.98 -9.94
N ALA A 3 3.23 -24.08 -9.06
CA ALA A 3 2.70 -24.04 -7.71
C ALA A 3 1.42 -23.20 -7.77
N SER A 4 0.31 -23.86 -7.48
CA SER A 4 -1.01 -23.45 -7.93
C SER A 4 -1.59 -22.36 -7.02
N LEU A 5 -2.05 -21.27 -7.65
CA LEU A 5 -2.92 -20.24 -7.05
C LEU A 5 -4.24 -20.82 -6.50
N THR A 6 -4.48 -22.12 -6.70
CA THR A 6 -5.74 -22.83 -6.41
C THR A 6 -6.04 -22.99 -4.92
N ASN A 7 -5.04 -22.86 -4.04
CA ASN A 7 -5.25 -23.00 -2.59
C ASN A 7 -5.51 -21.67 -1.87
N PHE A 8 -5.55 -20.55 -2.60
CA PHE A 8 -6.01 -19.29 -2.04
C PHE A 8 -7.55 -19.33 -1.95
N LYS A 9 -8.07 -19.75 -0.79
CA LYS A 9 -9.48 -19.53 -0.46
C LYS A 9 -9.68 -18.02 -0.34
N ALA A 10 -10.10 -17.43 -1.45
CA ALA A 10 -10.55 -16.07 -1.49
C ALA A 10 -11.80 -15.95 -0.63
N ALA A 11 -11.73 -15.16 0.44
CA ALA A 11 -12.91 -14.52 0.97
C ALA A 11 -13.33 -13.46 -0.09
N VAL A 12 -14.08 -13.90 -1.10
CA VAL A 12 -14.86 -13.00 -1.94
C VAL A 12 -16.18 -12.80 -1.21
N GLY A 13 -16.14 -11.96 -0.17
CA GLY A 13 -17.33 -11.41 0.46
C GLY A 13 -17.74 -10.13 -0.27
N GLY A 14 -19.03 -9.78 -0.20
CA GLY A 14 -19.48 -8.41 -0.51
C GLY A 14 -18.87 -7.39 0.47
N PRO A 15 -19.48 -6.21 0.65
CA PRO A 15 -18.94 -5.14 1.52
C PRO A 15 -18.79 -5.50 3.02
N ASP A 16 -19.03 -6.75 3.41
CA ASP A 16 -18.74 -7.26 4.74
C ASP A 16 -17.27 -7.66 4.84
N ASP A 17 -16.61 -7.06 5.82
CA ASP A 17 -15.17 -7.05 6.06
C ASP A 17 -14.55 -8.45 5.93
N VAL A 18 -13.54 -8.58 5.06
CA VAL A 18 -12.81 -9.84 4.89
C VAL A 18 -12.01 -10.12 6.16
N GLN A 19 -12.59 -10.94 7.04
CA GLN A 19 -11.94 -11.35 8.27
C GLN A 19 -10.99 -12.52 8.00
N VAL A 20 -9.70 -12.22 7.97
CA VAL A 20 -8.62 -13.20 7.86
C VAL A 20 -8.11 -13.52 9.26
N THR A 21 -7.96 -14.79 9.60
CA THR A 21 -7.39 -15.20 10.90
C THR A 21 -5.90 -15.49 10.79
N ALA A 22 -5.18 -15.39 11.92
CA ALA A 22 -3.76 -15.74 12.01
C ALA A 22 -3.50 -17.18 11.53
N ALA A 23 -4.41 -18.11 11.85
CA ALA A 23 -4.33 -19.51 11.45
C ALA A 23 -4.45 -19.69 9.92
N GLN A 24 -5.28 -18.90 9.25
CA GLN A 24 -5.40 -18.93 7.79
C GLN A 24 -4.15 -18.36 7.11
N VAL A 25 -3.59 -17.27 7.64
CA VAL A 25 -2.34 -16.70 7.12
C VAL A 25 -1.19 -17.67 7.26
N ALA A 26 -1.08 -18.35 8.42
CA ALA A 26 -0.03 -19.31 8.71
C ALA A 26 -0.04 -20.56 7.82
N GLN A 27 -1.16 -20.85 7.12
CA GLN A 27 -1.27 -21.99 6.20
C GLN A 27 -0.68 -21.69 4.80
N VAL A 28 -0.29 -20.44 4.53
CA VAL A 28 0.22 -20.02 3.23
C VAL A 28 1.69 -19.60 3.36
N ASN A 29 2.55 -20.12 2.48
CA ASN A 29 4.00 -19.89 2.52
C ASN A 29 4.46 -18.63 1.76
N PHE A 30 3.57 -17.70 1.49
CA PHE A 30 3.86 -16.48 0.74
C PHE A 30 3.31 -15.28 1.51
N PRO A 31 3.89 -14.08 1.37
CA PRO A 31 3.40 -12.92 2.10
C PRO A 31 2.03 -12.51 1.59
N GLN A 32 1.22 -12.01 2.52
CA GLN A 32 -0.16 -11.61 2.29
C GLN A 32 -0.40 -10.22 2.87
N LEU A 33 -1.31 -9.50 2.24
CA LEU A 33 -1.88 -8.27 2.77
C LEU A 33 -3.40 -8.26 2.63
N THR A 34 -4.07 -7.50 3.47
CA THR A 34 -5.45 -7.07 3.17
C THR A 34 -5.40 -5.76 2.41
N LEU A 35 -6.31 -5.64 1.46
CA LEU A 35 -6.58 -4.43 0.72
C LEU A 35 -8.06 -4.09 0.88
N THR A 36 -8.34 -2.90 1.38
CA THR A 36 -9.69 -2.33 1.43
C THR A 36 -9.77 -1.16 0.47
N THR A 37 -10.80 -1.13 -0.35
CA THR A 37 -11.15 -0.05 -1.28
C THR A 37 -12.56 0.47 -0.94
N PRO A 38 -13.07 1.52 -1.59
CA PRO A 38 -14.45 1.97 -1.38
C PRO A 38 -15.50 0.93 -1.80
N THR A 39 -15.11 -0.06 -2.62
CA THR A 39 -16.02 -1.07 -3.17
C THR A 39 -15.93 -2.42 -2.46
N GLY A 40 -14.95 -2.64 -1.58
CA GLY A 40 -14.84 -3.85 -0.78
C GLY A 40 -13.44 -4.11 -0.25
N SER A 41 -13.32 -5.20 0.51
CA SER A 41 -12.06 -5.70 1.07
C SER A 41 -11.67 -7.04 0.44
N GLY A 42 -10.38 -7.35 0.43
CA GLY A 42 -9.85 -8.62 -0.08
C GLY A 42 -8.43 -8.91 0.40
N VAL A 43 -8.01 -10.17 0.25
CA VAL A 43 -6.63 -10.59 0.52
C VAL A 43 -5.86 -10.68 -0.79
N LEU A 44 -4.65 -10.11 -0.81
CA LEU A 44 -3.73 -10.24 -1.92
C LEU A 44 -2.52 -11.06 -1.49
N ALA A 45 -2.01 -11.87 -2.42
CA ALA A 45 -0.77 -12.60 -2.27
C ALA A 45 0.34 -11.93 -3.07
N MET A 46 1.56 -11.88 -2.54
CA MET A 46 2.71 -11.49 -3.36
C MET A 46 3.09 -12.62 -4.31
N VAL A 47 3.00 -12.37 -5.60
CA VAL A 47 3.34 -13.37 -6.64
C VAL A 47 4.74 -13.18 -7.20
N ARG A 48 5.34 -12.01 -6.99
CA ARG A 48 6.65 -11.64 -7.51
C ARG A 48 7.21 -10.42 -6.78
N GLU A 49 8.53 -10.36 -6.67
CA GLU A 49 9.29 -9.18 -6.29
C GLU A 49 10.43 -8.96 -7.30
N ARG A 50 10.77 -7.70 -7.57
CA ARG A 50 11.91 -7.30 -8.41
C ARG A 50 12.55 -6.04 -7.84
N GLY A 51 13.64 -6.20 -7.11
CA GLY A 51 14.24 -5.09 -6.36
C GLY A 51 13.22 -4.56 -5.36
N ASP A 52 12.99 -3.25 -5.35
CA ASP A 52 12.01 -2.57 -4.50
C ASP A 52 10.54 -2.77 -4.92
N LEU A 53 10.28 -3.38 -6.09
CA LEU A 53 8.94 -3.51 -6.64
C LEU A 53 8.28 -4.85 -6.30
N GLN A 54 7.20 -4.80 -5.54
CA GLN A 54 6.39 -5.95 -5.16
C GLN A 54 5.11 -6.04 -6.00
N PHE A 55 4.73 -7.26 -6.40
CA PHE A 55 3.53 -7.54 -7.18
C PHE A 55 2.55 -8.35 -6.35
N TRP A 56 1.43 -7.72 -6.01
CA TRP A 56 0.37 -8.29 -5.18
C TRP A 56 -0.86 -8.55 -6.04
N VAL A 57 -1.42 -9.75 -5.94
CA VAL A 57 -2.55 -10.19 -6.79
C VAL A 57 -3.66 -10.76 -5.93
N ALA A 58 -4.88 -10.30 -6.19
CA ALA A 58 -6.10 -10.86 -5.62
C ALA A 58 -6.61 -12.01 -6.50
N SER A 59 -7.44 -12.90 -5.94
CA SER A 59 -8.09 -13.98 -6.69
C SER A 59 -8.96 -13.47 -7.85
N GLY A 60 -9.56 -12.29 -7.71
CA GLY A 60 -10.35 -11.60 -8.74
C GLY A 60 -9.50 -10.96 -9.84
N LYS A 61 -8.20 -11.26 -9.90
CA LYS A 61 -7.21 -10.73 -10.86
C LYS A 61 -6.91 -9.24 -10.71
N GLN A 62 -7.38 -8.59 -9.64
CA GLN A 62 -6.93 -7.25 -9.30
C GLN A 62 -5.46 -7.29 -8.92
N VAL A 63 -4.73 -6.25 -9.30
CA VAL A 63 -3.29 -6.13 -9.08
C VAL A 63 -2.98 -4.84 -8.34
N LEU A 64 -2.08 -4.94 -7.36
CA LEU A 64 -1.48 -3.82 -6.64
C LEU A 64 0.05 -3.97 -6.72
N LEU A 65 0.72 -2.94 -7.20
CA LEU A 65 2.18 -2.86 -7.12
C LEU A 65 2.57 -1.90 -6.00
N LEU A 66 3.48 -2.34 -5.15
CA LEU A 66 4.03 -1.54 -4.06
C LEU A 66 5.53 -1.31 -4.26
N ARG A 67 6.01 -0.15 -3.82
CA ARG A 67 7.43 0.12 -3.52
C ARG A 67 7.53 0.72 -2.14
N ASP A 68 8.27 0.09 -1.24
CA ASP A 68 8.49 0.59 0.12
C ASP A 68 7.18 0.98 0.84
N GLY A 69 6.12 0.19 0.64
CA GLY A 69 4.77 0.42 1.17
C GLY A 69 3.92 1.47 0.44
N LEU A 70 4.47 2.23 -0.52
CA LEU A 70 3.70 3.13 -1.39
C LEU A 70 3.06 2.34 -2.54
N ALA A 71 1.77 2.55 -2.78
CA ALA A 71 1.12 2.04 -3.99
C ALA A 71 1.58 2.82 -5.22
N VAL A 72 2.19 2.11 -6.17
CA VAL A 72 2.76 2.71 -7.39
C VAL A 72 1.98 2.39 -8.66
N ARG A 73 1.13 1.36 -8.63
CA ARG A 73 0.20 1.01 -9.71
C ARG A 73 -0.93 0.14 -9.19
N THR A 74 -2.11 0.31 -9.77
CA THR A 74 -3.27 -0.57 -9.58
C THR A 74 -3.80 -1.07 -10.94
N VAL A 75 -4.45 -2.23 -10.94
CA VAL A 75 -5.21 -2.73 -12.09
C VAL A 75 -6.49 -3.38 -11.57
N GLY A 76 -7.64 -2.90 -12.04
CA GLY A 76 -8.96 -3.39 -11.69
C GLY A 76 -9.42 -3.04 -10.28
N LEU A 77 -8.82 -2.04 -9.62
CA LEU A 77 -9.19 -1.61 -8.26
C LEU A 77 -10.08 -0.37 -8.25
N GLY A 78 -9.90 0.54 -9.20
CA GLY A 78 -10.73 1.74 -9.34
C GLY A 78 -11.91 1.53 -10.30
N PHE A 79 -13.14 1.81 -9.84
CA PHE A 79 -14.32 1.82 -10.72
C PHE A 79 -14.22 2.93 -11.79
N GLU A 80 -13.66 4.09 -11.42
CA GLU A 80 -13.51 5.27 -12.29
C GLU A 80 -12.07 5.51 -12.74
N GLY A 81 -11.23 4.49 -12.68
CA GLY A 81 -9.84 4.56 -13.14
C GLY A 81 -8.83 4.16 -12.06
N ASP A 82 -7.77 3.53 -12.54
CA ASP A 82 -6.64 3.06 -11.75
C ASP A 82 -5.48 4.07 -11.76
N LEU A 83 -4.59 3.92 -10.78
CA LEU A 83 -3.25 4.49 -10.82
C LEU A 83 -2.43 3.67 -11.82
N ASP A 84 -2.15 4.21 -13.01
CA ASP A 84 -1.44 3.47 -14.06
C ASP A 84 0.08 3.42 -13.82
N GLY A 85 0.61 4.42 -13.13
CA GLY A 85 2.02 4.47 -12.78
C GLY A 85 2.36 5.57 -11.77
N THR A 86 3.45 5.34 -11.04
CA THR A 86 4.07 6.34 -10.17
C THR A 86 5.56 6.37 -10.41
N ARG A 87 6.10 7.56 -10.60
CA ARG A 87 7.52 7.82 -10.73
C ARG A 87 8.01 8.60 -9.52
N LEU A 88 9.02 8.06 -8.85
CA LEU A 88 9.62 8.61 -7.65
C LEU A 88 10.94 9.32 -7.97
N ALA A 89 11.15 10.50 -7.39
CA ALA A 89 12.45 11.14 -7.38
C ALA A 89 13.53 10.23 -6.75
N ALA A 90 14.80 10.52 -7.01
CA ALA A 90 15.91 9.78 -6.40
C ALA A 90 15.87 9.91 -4.87
N ALA A 91 15.69 11.14 -4.36
CA ALA A 91 15.56 11.45 -2.94
C ALA A 91 14.13 11.23 -2.39
N SER A 92 13.41 10.23 -2.88
CA SER A 92 12.06 9.95 -2.41
C SER A 92 12.06 9.56 -0.92
N PRO A 93 11.14 10.12 -0.10
CA PRO A 93 10.87 9.69 1.28
C PRO A 93 10.74 8.18 1.46
N PHE A 94 10.06 7.52 0.54
CA PHE A 94 9.78 6.08 0.60
C PHE A 94 11.06 5.25 0.43
N LYS A 95 11.96 5.68 -0.47
CA LYS A 95 13.27 5.04 -0.67
C LYS A 95 14.24 5.23 0.51
N GLN A 96 14.10 6.35 1.22
CA GLN A 96 14.95 6.67 2.39
C GLN A 96 14.42 6.02 3.69
N GLY A 97 13.19 5.51 3.67
CA GLY A 97 12.47 5.05 4.85
C GLY A 97 11.82 6.21 5.62
N LEU A 98 10.49 6.16 5.77
CA LEU A 98 9.73 7.26 6.40
C LEU A 98 10.12 7.53 7.87
N HIS A 99 10.64 6.52 8.56
CA HIS A 99 11.09 6.60 9.96
C HIS A 99 12.31 7.53 10.18
N THR A 100 13.08 7.82 9.13
CA THR A 100 14.31 8.65 9.21
C THR A 100 14.07 10.13 8.95
N LEU A 101 12.90 10.49 8.42
CA LEU A 101 12.66 11.83 7.90
C LEU A 101 12.48 12.86 9.01
N PRO A 102 12.88 14.12 8.79
CA PRO A 102 12.50 15.21 9.68
C PRO A 102 11.02 15.59 9.50
N ASP A 103 10.43 16.20 10.53
CA ASP A 103 9.08 16.75 10.43
C ASP A 103 9.01 17.89 9.39
N GLY A 104 7.90 17.96 8.65
CA GLY A 104 7.71 18.95 7.60
C GLY A 104 8.45 18.68 6.29
N TYR A 105 9.14 17.53 6.15
CA TYR A 105 9.82 17.14 4.91
C TYR A 105 8.86 17.22 3.71
N THR A 106 9.35 17.71 2.58
CA THR A 106 8.55 17.83 1.36
C THR A 106 9.15 17.02 0.23
N SER A 107 8.30 16.44 -0.60
CA SER A 107 8.74 15.74 -1.81
C SER A 107 7.77 15.92 -2.95
N GLN A 108 8.21 15.53 -4.15
CA GLN A 108 7.36 15.42 -5.32
C GLN A 108 7.43 14.00 -5.88
N ARG A 109 6.30 13.54 -6.41
CA ARG A 109 6.20 12.36 -7.27
C ARG A 109 5.32 12.68 -8.48
N TRP A 110 5.43 11.85 -9.50
CA TRP A 110 4.57 11.96 -10.69
C TRP A 110 3.70 10.73 -10.80
N ILE A 111 2.44 10.94 -11.12
CA ILE A 111 1.47 9.86 -11.32
C ILE A 111 0.89 9.90 -12.74
N ASP A 112 0.53 8.72 -13.23
CA ASP A 112 -0.14 8.50 -14.50
C ASP A 112 -1.50 7.85 -14.20
N LEU A 113 -2.59 8.35 -14.80
CA LEU A 113 -3.97 7.91 -14.49
C LEU A 113 -4.67 7.28 -15.70
N TYR A 114 -5.28 6.11 -15.49
CA TYR A 114 -6.01 5.38 -16.52
C TYR A 114 -7.47 5.84 -16.59
N GLN A 115 -7.72 6.99 -17.26
CA GLN A 115 -8.99 7.37 -17.92
C GLN A 115 -8.98 8.82 -18.47
N GLY A 116 -7.90 9.61 -18.31
CA GLY A 116 -7.85 11.02 -18.71
C GLY A 116 -6.74 11.44 -19.68
N SER A 117 -5.87 10.53 -20.14
CA SER A 117 -4.58 10.88 -20.79
C SER A 117 -3.64 11.71 -19.90
N GLU A 118 -3.91 11.74 -18.60
CA GLU A 118 -3.16 12.50 -17.61
C GLU A 118 -1.90 11.71 -17.23
N VAL A 119 -0.82 12.03 -17.94
CA VAL A 119 0.51 11.47 -17.73
C VAL A 119 1.38 12.54 -17.09
N GLY A 120 2.11 12.18 -16.04
CA GLY A 120 3.04 13.08 -15.38
C GLY A 120 2.38 14.15 -14.52
N VAL A 121 1.21 13.85 -13.95
CA VAL A 121 0.59 14.73 -12.95
C VAL A 121 1.54 14.85 -11.77
N THR A 122 1.95 16.08 -11.46
CA THR A 122 2.83 16.36 -10.32
C THR A 122 2.01 16.34 -9.03
N LEU A 123 2.44 15.52 -8.09
CA LEU A 123 1.87 15.41 -6.76
C LEU A 123 2.90 15.89 -5.73
N ASN A 124 2.53 16.94 -5.01
CA ASN A 124 3.35 17.53 -3.96
C ASN A 124 2.97 16.92 -2.62
N SER A 125 3.96 16.53 -1.84
CA SER A 125 3.79 15.91 -0.53
C SER A 125 4.44 16.75 0.55
N ARG A 126 3.79 16.85 1.71
CA ARG A 126 4.38 17.31 2.97
C ARG A 126 4.14 16.26 4.04
N PHE A 127 5.20 15.80 4.68
CA PHE A 127 5.17 14.77 5.70
C PHE A 127 5.16 15.38 7.09
N SER A 128 4.44 14.74 8.03
CA SER A 128 4.52 15.07 9.44
C SER A 128 4.62 13.81 10.31
N ARG A 129 5.51 13.84 11.29
CA ARG A 129 5.69 12.75 12.25
C ARG A 129 4.71 12.90 13.39
N LYS A 130 4.11 11.79 13.80
CA LYS A 130 3.18 11.72 14.92
C LYS A 130 3.78 10.86 16.04
N ALA A 131 2.99 10.67 17.09
CA ALA A 131 3.40 9.83 18.21
C ALA A 131 3.53 8.35 17.79
N MET A 132 4.20 7.58 18.64
CA MET A 132 4.17 6.13 18.55
C MET A 132 2.74 5.62 18.87
N GLU A 133 2.30 4.63 18.12
CA GLU A 133 1.01 3.96 18.27
C GLU A 133 1.23 2.45 18.37
N THR A 134 0.31 1.75 19.03
CA THR A 134 0.28 0.28 19.03
C THR A 134 -0.85 -0.17 18.13
N LEU A 135 -0.53 -0.95 17.10
CA LEU A 135 -1.51 -1.63 16.26
C LEU A 135 -1.63 -3.09 16.68
N ASP A 136 -2.85 -3.62 16.70
CA ASP A 136 -3.09 -5.06 16.76
C ASP A 136 -3.42 -5.56 15.36
N ILE A 137 -2.58 -6.47 14.85
CA ILE A 137 -2.79 -7.13 13.56
C ILE A 137 -2.62 -8.63 13.80
N LEU A 138 -3.71 -9.38 13.65
CA LEU A 138 -3.74 -10.85 13.83
C LEU A 138 -3.25 -11.30 15.22
N ASP A 139 -3.78 -10.69 16.27
CA ASP A 139 -3.44 -10.98 17.68
C ASP A 139 -1.97 -10.72 18.01
N LYS A 140 -1.35 -9.80 17.28
CA LYS A 140 0.03 -9.38 17.47
C LYS A 140 0.11 -7.86 17.50
N GLU A 141 0.75 -7.38 18.56
CA GLU A 141 1.00 -5.96 18.76
C GLU A 141 2.23 -5.49 17.96
N TYR A 142 2.08 -4.33 17.31
CA TYR A 142 3.13 -3.63 16.58
C TYR A 142 3.24 -2.20 17.13
N ALA A 143 4.38 -1.88 17.76
CA ALA A 143 4.72 -0.52 18.12
C ALA A 143 5.26 0.22 16.89
N VAL A 144 4.53 1.21 16.41
CA VAL A 144 4.75 1.86 15.11
C VAL A 144 4.80 3.38 15.23
N LEU A 145 5.62 4.01 14.40
CA LEU A 145 5.60 5.44 14.18
C LEU A 145 4.51 5.77 13.15
N ARG A 146 3.55 6.63 13.50
CA ARG A 146 2.63 7.18 12.49
C ARG A 146 3.27 8.36 11.76
N VAL A 147 3.23 8.31 10.43
CA VAL A 147 3.65 9.38 9.53
C VAL A 147 2.47 9.77 8.65
N ASP A 148 2.09 11.04 8.69
CA ASP A 148 1.03 11.59 7.85
C ASP A 148 1.64 12.30 6.63
N GLU A 149 1.11 12.04 5.44
CA GLU A 149 1.49 12.72 4.21
C GLU A 149 0.29 13.55 3.71
N HIS A 150 0.42 14.87 3.73
CA HIS A 150 -0.51 15.75 3.03
C HIS A 150 -0.12 15.82 1.55
N ILE A 151 -1.01 15.39 0.65
CA ILE A 151 -0.80 15.40 -0.80
C ILE A 151 -1.65 16.47 -1.47
N ASP A 152 -1.09 17.05 -2.53
CA ASP A 152 -1.74 18.07 -3.37
C ASP A 152 -1.29 17.96 -4.82
N ALA A 153 -2.25 17.75 -5.73
CA ALA A 153 -2.08 17.78 -7.17
C ALA A 153 -3.17 18.68 -7.80
N PRO A 154 -2.92 20.01 -7.87
CA PRO A 154 -3.91 20.98 -8.30
C PRO A 154 -4.47 20.73 -9.70
N ALA A 155 -3.65 20.21 -10.61
CA ALA A 155 -4.02 19.96 -12.01
C ALA A 155 -5.24 19.04 -12.16
N ILE A 156 -5.48 18.17 -11.18
CA ILE A 156 -6.58 17.20 -11.17
C ILE A 156 -7.51 17.39 -9.95
N GLY A 157 -7.32 18.47 -9.20
CA GLY A 157 -8.09 18.74 -7.98
C GLY A 157 -7.93 17.70 -6.86
N LEU A 158 -6.83 16.93 -6.87
CA LEU A 158 -6.59 15.89 -5.86
C LEU A 158 -5.90 16.52 -4.63
N ARG A 159 -6.57 16.44 -3.49
CA ARG A 159 -6.02 16.82 -2.19
C ARG A 159 -6.48 15.84 -1.12
N ALA A 160 -5.55 15.31 -0.35
CA ALA A 160 -5.85 14.32 0.67
C ALA A 160 -4.74 14.22 1.72
N THR A 161 -5.05 13.54 2.82
CA THR A 161 -4.05 13.06 3.77
C THR A 161 -3.96 11.53 3.65
N ASN A 162 -2.73 11.04 3.53
CA ASN A 162 -2.39 9.64 3.63
C ASN A 162 -1.76 9.37 5.00
N HIS A 163 -1.93 8.15 5.50
CA HIS A 163 -1.41 7.71 6.78
C HIS A 163 -0.54 6.48 6.58
N TYR A 164 0.62 6.46 7.25
CA TYR A 164 1.56 5.36 7.21
C TYR A 164 1.95 4.98 8.62
N TRP A 165 1.81 3.71 8.97
CA TRP A 165 2.26 3.14 10.23
C TRP A 165 3.53 2.35 9.98
N VAL A 166 4.63 2.89 10.49
CA VAL A 166 5.99 2.54 10.09
C VAL A 166 6.70 1.88 11.27
N ASP A 167 7.32 0.73 11.06
CA ASP A 167 8.21 0.14 12.05
C ASP A 167 9.38 1.12 12.28
N PRO A 168 9.61 1.59 13.52
CA PRO A 168 10.63 2.60 13.80
C PRO A 168 12.06 2.06 13.66
N VAL A 169 12.25 0.74 13.57
CA VAL A 169 13.56 0.10 13.53
C VAL A 169 14.10 0.03 12.11
N ASP A 170 13.27 -0.42 11.15
CA ASP A 170 13.71 -0.69 9.78
C ASP A 170 12.94 0.11 8.71
N GLY A 171 11.89 0.84 9.11
CA GLY A 171 11.08 1.64 8.18
C GLY A 171 10.01 0.87 7.44
N PHE A 172 9.78 -0.40 7.75
CA PHE A 172 8.74 -1.20 7.11
C PHE A 172 7.35 -0.64 7.40
N ILE A 173 6.55 -0.41 6.36
CA ILE A 173 5.19 0.10 6.51
C ILE A 173 4.24 -1.09 6.74
N VAL A 174 3.83 -1.30 7.99
CA VAL A 174 2.93 -2.41 8.37
C VAL A 174 1.48 -2.14 7.96
N GLN A 175 1.08 -0.87 7.94
CA GLN A 175 -0.24 -0.43 7.52
C GLN A 175 -0.13 0.90 6.79
N SER A 176 -0.99 1.13 5.81
CA SER A 176 -1.15 2.45 5.20
C SER A 176 -2.57 2.72 4.74
N GLU A 177 -2.93 3.99 4.69
CA GLU A 177 -4.15 4.50 4.06
C GLU A 177 -3.74 5.56 3.04
N GLN A 178 -4.06 5.32 1.76
CA GLN A 178 -3.52 6.08 0.64
C GLN A 178 -4.62 6.50 -0.33
N GLN A 179 -4.68 7.79 -0.67
CA GLN A 179 -5.47 8.30 -1.77
C GLN A 179 -4.65 8.19 -3.07
N LEU A 180 -5.05 7.27 -3.96
CA LEU A 180 -4.31 6.95 -5.19
C LEU A 180 -4.79 7.77 -6.39
N THR A 181 -6.10 8.00 -6.46
CA THR A 181 -6.75 8.85 -7.46
C THR A 181 -7.76 9.77 -6.77
N THR A 182 -8.49 10.62 -7.49
CA THR A 182 -9.56 11.45 -6.90
C THR A 182 -10.69 10.63 -6.28
N ARG A 183 -10.85 9.35 -6.65
CA ARG A 183 -11.92 8.48 -6.13
C ARG A 183 -11.47 7.14 -5.56
N LEU A 184 -10.20 6.77 -5.72
CA LEU A 184 -9.64 5.53 -5.18
C LEU A 184 -8.81 5.81 -3.93
N ARG A 185 -9.39 5.51 -2.76
CA ARG A 185 -8.66 5.39 -1.50
C ARG A 185 -8.47 3.92 -1.16
N VAL A 186 -7.26 3.55 -0.73
CA VAL A 186 -6.96 2.20 -0.30
C VAL A 186 -6.47 2.18 1.13
N LYS A 187 -6.84 1.14 1.87
CA LYS A 187 -6.17 0.74 3.11
C LYS A 187 -5.45 -0.57 2.87
N ILE A 188 -4.18 -0.64 3.25
CA ILE A 188 -3.31 -1.81 3.09
C ILE A 188 -2.82 -2.21 4.47
N VAL A 189 -3.00 -3.48 4.85
CA VAL A 189 -2.46 -4.05 6.10
C VAL A 189 -1.63 -5.28 5.76
N GLN A 190 -0.35 -5.27 6.15
CA GLN A 190 0.54 -6.42 5.98
C GLN A 190 0.16 -7.51 6.98
N LEU A 191 -0.32 -8.66 6.49
CA LEU A 191 -0.75 -9.78 7.34
C LEU A 191 0.44 -10.68 7.70
N THR A 192 1.39 -10.80 6.79
CA THR A 192 2.66 -11.45 7.05
C THR A 192 3.74 -10.39 6.91
N PRO A 193 4.16 -9.71 7.99
CA PRO A 193 5.34 -8.86 7.93
C PRO A 193 6.53 -9.80 7.80
N GLU A 194 6.82 -10.19 6.56
CA GLU A 194 7.97 -11.02 6.24
C GLU A 194 9.24 -10.22 6.50
N ARG A 195 9.70 -10.26 7.75
CA ARG A 195 11.07 -9.88 8.13
C ARG A 195 12.12 -10.82 7.52
N ARG A 196 11.70 -11.82 6.74
CA ARG A 196 12.52 -12.95 6.29
C ARG A 196 13.31 -12.67 5.01
N PHE A 197 12.97 -11.61 4.28
CA PHE A 197 13.60 -11.24 3.01
C PHE A 197 14.35 -9.91 3.03
N ALA A 198 14.37 -9.20 4.16
CA ALA A 198 15.32 -8.12 4.40
C ALA A 198 16.73 -8.73 4.60
N ARG A 199 17.49 -8.81 3.52
CA ARG A 199 18.93 -9.08 3.52
C ARG A 199 19.64 -8.08 2.64
#